data_AF-A0A7Y4LX13-F1
#
_entry.id   AF-A0A7Y4LX13-F1
#
_cell.length_a   1.000
_cell.length_b   1.000
_cell.length_c   1.000
_cell.angle_alpha   90.00
_cell.angle_beta   90.00
_cell.angle_gamma   90.00
#
_symmetry.space_group_name_H-M   'P 1'
#
loop_
_entity.id
_entity.type
_entity.pdbx_description
1 polymer ?
#
loop_
_entity_poly.entity_id
_entity_poly.type
_entity_poly.pdbx_seq_one_letter_code
_entity_poly.pdbx_strand_id
1 'polypeptide(L)'
;MIAIALGQMIMSFNVASLPVALGGMVKSFGVPPTTVATGIVAYSMLVAGFVMLGAKLAQRFGALQVFRFAVVLFCASQILMTFSPTATLMITAQALCGAAGAVIVPSLVALIAENYTGRQQATAVGALGSARAAAGVLAFIIGGVLGTYIGWRPAFGILIAVSAIVFLLSFRLKRDYGRPDVHIDLFGVVLAASAIVLISFGFNNLNGWGLALATANSPFDVLGLSPAPIMIVLGVVLGQAFLMWTHRRQTAGKTPLLALEVIDSPEERCAVYALFAVVALEAALNFSVPLYIQIVQGRSPLATAIAMMPFNLTVFFTAMLIVNVYDRLTPRQIGRYGFMLCTVGLVWLAVVVRNDWSEVPVLIGLVLFGIGQGSLVTLLFNVLVTASPKELAGDVGSLRGTTQNLAAAVGTAVAGALLVGLLSTIVLSNIAANPVLPKEIQSQVDLDNITFVSNDRLRSVMEGTTATPQQVEEAVRVNTEARLRALKIGLLIMAGLALLAIIPAGRLPNYLPGEIPSDAPTGNRVRSS
;
A
#
# COMPACT_ATOMS: atom_id res chain seq x y z
N MET A 1 -19.73 -12.82 -13.43
CA MET A 1 -19.16 -12.68 -12.07
C MET A 1 -17.87 -13.46 -11.83
N ILE A 2 -17.79 -14.76 -12.07
CA ILE A 2 -16.56 -15.55 -11.75
C ILE A 2 -15.29 -14.92 -12.34
N ALA A 3 -15.31 -14.57 -13.64
CA ALA A 3 -14.17 -13.90 -14.30
C ALA A 3 -13.78 -12.56 -13.64
N ILE A 4 -14.78 -11.76 -13.26
CA ILE A 4 -14.62 -10.44 -12.63
C ILE A 4 -14.05 -10.59 -11.22
N ALA A 5 -14.58 -11.52 -10.44
CA ALA A 5 -14.11 -11.82 -9.10
C ALA A 5 -12.66 -12.33 -9.12
N LEU A 6 -12.34 -13.31 -9.97
CA LEU A 6 -10.97 -13.80 -10.12
C LEU A 6 -10.01 -12.71 -10.62
N GLY A 7 -10.47 -11.82 -11.51
CA GLY A 7 -9.71 -10.64 -11.94
C GLY A 7 -9.34 -9.69 -10.79
N GLN A 8 -10.24 -9.52 -9.81
CA GLN A 8 -9.92 -8.77 -8.58
C GLN A 8 -8.99 -9.56 -7.65
N MET A 9 -9.19 -10.89 -7.57
CA MET A 9 -8.39 -11.76 -6.70
C MET A 9 -6.93 -11.79 -7.13
N ILE A 10 -6.60 -11.86 -8.43
CA ILE A 10 -5.20 -11.91 -8.89
C ILE A 10 -4.40 -10.70 -8.40
N MET A 11 -4.97 -9.49 -8.47
CA MET A 11 -4.30 -8.27 -8.02
C MET A 11 -4.12 -8.25 -6.49
N SER A 12 -5.20 -8.55 -5.78
CA SER A 12 -5.22 -8.48 -4.31
C SER A 12 -4.32 -9.55 -3.69
N PHE A 13 -4.30 -10.74 -4.29
CA PHE A 13 -3.43 -11.84 -3.90
C PHE A 13 -1.96 -11.52 -4.18
N ASN A 14 -1.62 -10.90 -5.33
CA ASN A 14 -0.24 -10.49 -5.63
C ASN A 14 0.33 -9.56 -4.53
N VAL A 15 -0.43 -8.51 -4.18
CA VAL A 15 0.01 -7.53 -3.18
C VAL A 15 0.16 -8.18 -1.80
N ALA A 16 -0.82 -8.97 -1.37
CA ALA A 16 -0.79 -9.63 -0.07
C ALA A 16 0.24 -10.78 0.03
N SER A 17 0.66 -11.36 -1.09
CA SER A 17 1.68 -12.42 -1.09
C SER A 17 3.09 -11.88 -0.84
N LEU A 18 3.38 -10.63 -1.21
CA LEU A 18 4.72 -10.06 -1.11
C LEU A 18 5.24 -10.00 0.34
N PRO A 19 4.50 -9.46 1.34
CA PRO A 19 4.97 -9.48 2.72
C PRO A 19 5.14 -10.89 3.29
N VAL A 20 4.30 -11.83 2.89
CA VAL A 20 4.34 -13.23 3.35
C VAL A 20 5.57 -13.95 2.81
N ALA A 21 5.95 -13.65 1.58
CA ALA A 21 7.12 -14.21 0.91
C ALA A 21 8.45 -13.48 1.24
N LEU A 22 8.42 -12.43 2.07
CA LEU A 22 9.54 -11.53 2.33
C LEU A 22 10.84 -12.27 2.69
N GLY A 23 10.82 -13.14 3.70
CA GLY A 23 11.99 -13.89 4.14
C GLY A 23 12.54 -14.83 3.07
N GLY A 24 11.64 -15.48 2.30
CA GLY A 24 12.02 -16.33 1.19
C GLY A 24 12.72 -15.56 0.07
N MET A 25 12.22 -14.36 -0.27
CA MET A 25 12.82 -13.49 -1.30
C MET A 25 14.18 -12.95 -0.84
N VAL A 26 14.28 -12.45 0.39
CA VAL A 26 15.54 -11.99 1.01
C VAL A 26 16.59 -13.08 0.96
N LYS A 27 16.25 -14.31 1.39
CA LYS A 27 17.16 -15.45 1.38
C LYS A 27 17.55 -15.87 -0.04
N SER A 28 16.61 -15.87 -0.99
CA SER A 28 16.86 -16.32 -2.36
C SER A 28 17.76 -15.38 -3.15
N PHE A 29 17.63 -14.07 -2.93
CA PHE A 29 18.39 -13.06 -3.67
C PHE A 29 19.62 -12.56 -2.91
N GLY A 30 19.73 -12.81 -1.60
CA GLY A 30 20.80 -12.28 -0.77
C GLY A 30 20.76 -10.76 -0.62
N VAL A 31 19.57 -10.16 -0.67
CA VAL A 31 19.37 -8.70 -0.64
C VAL A 31 18.70 -8.23 0.65
N PRO A 32 18.87 -6.96 1.03
CA PRO A 32 18.13 -6.35 2.14
C PRO A 32 16.59 -6.51 2.00
N PRO A 33 15.85 -6.62 3.13
CA PRO A 33 14.39 -6.60 3.09
C PRO A 33 13.79 -5.33 2.47
N THR A 34 14.50 -4.20 2.55
CA THR A 34 14.12 -2.93 1.91
C THR A 34 14.15 -3.00 0.38
N THR A 35 15.02 -3.83 -0.19
CA THR A 35 15.04 -4.11 -1.63
C THR A 35 13.78 -4.87 -2.05
N VAL A 36 13.32 -5.82 -1.23
CA VAL A 36 12.04 -6.51 -1.48
C VAL A 36 10.85 -5.57 -1.29
N ALA A 37 10.92 -4.68 -0.29
CA ALA A 37 9.93 -3.62 -0.08
C ALA A 37 9.79 -2.72 -1.32
N THR A 38 10.89 -2.44 -2.01
CA THR A 38 10.89 -1.67 -3.27
C THR A 38 10.01 -2.33 -4.33
N GLY A 39 9.86 -3.66 -4.33
CA GLY A 39 8.91 -4.36 -5.21
C GLY A 39 7.44 -4.03 -4.89
N ILE A 40 7.08 -3.99 -3.59
CA ILE A 40 5.73 -3.60 -3.13
C ILE A 40 5.44 -2.14 -3.51
N VAL A 41 6.44 -1.28 -3.30
CA VAL A 41 6.37 0.15 -3.65
C VAL A 41 6.25 0.33 -5.16
N ALA A 42 7.03 -0.39 -5.97
CA ALA A 42 6.99 -0.30 -7.43
C ALA A 42 5.61 -0.69 -7.99
N TYR A 43 5.01 -1.78 -7.51
CA TYR A 43 3.64 -2.14 -7.88
C TYR A 43 2.67 -0.98 -7.58
N SER A 44 2.67 -0.50 -6.34
CA SER A 44 1.70 0.50 -5.87
C SER A 44 1.91 1.85 -6.56
N MET A 45 3.16 2.25 -6.78
CA MET A 45 3.55 3.45 -7.52
C MET A 45 3.03 3.41 -8.96
N LEU A 46 3.20 2.30 -9.67
CA LEU A 46 2.74 2.16 -11.06
C LEU A 46 1.21 2.10 -11.14
N VAL A 47 0.53 1.45 -10.19
CA VAL A 47 -0.93 1.51 -10.10
C VAL A 47 -1.40 2.95 -9.91
N ALA A 48 -0.86 3.66 -8.93
CA ALA A 48 -1.24 5.04 -8.65
C ALA A 48 -1.00 5.97 -9.84
N GLY A 49 0.17 5.86 -10.50
CA GLY A 49 0.55 6.72 -11.62
C GLY A 49 -0.32 6.54 -12.86
N PHE A 50 -0.81 5.32 -13.10
CA PHE A 50 -1.49 4.97 -14.35
C PHE A 50 -2.98 4.64 -14.20
N VAL A 51 -3.56 4.62 -12.99
CA VAL A 51 -4.97 4.22 -12.81
C VAL A 51 -5.94 5.16 -13.54
N MET A 52 -5.66 6.47 -13.53
CA MET A 52 -6.46 7.45 -14.28
C MET A 52 -6.38 7.22 -15.80
N LEU A 53 -5.18 6.89 -16.31
CA LEU A 53 -5.01 6.50 -17.71
C LEU A 53 -5.79 5.21 -18.01
N GLY A 54 -5.69 4.20 -17.14
CA GLY A 54 -6.40 2.94 -17.27
C GLY A 54 -7.91 3.11 -17.36
N ALA A 55 -8.47 4.02 -16.57
CA ALA A 55 -9.90 4.36 -16.62
C ALA A 55 -10.29 4.97 -17.98
N LYS A 56 -9.52 5.91 -18.53
CA LYS A 56 -9.79 6.50 -19.84
C LYS A 56 -9.55 5.53 -20.99
N LEU A 57 -8.56 4.63 -20.89
CA LEU A 57 -8.34 3.57 -21.87
C LEU A 57 -9.54 2.63 -21.96
N ALA A 58 -10.06 2.18 -20.81
CA ALA A 58 -11.25 1.33 -20.74
C ALA A 58 -12.48 2.02 -21.36
N GLN A 59 -12.68 3.32 -21.09
CA GLN A 59 -13.77 4.09 -21.69
C GLN A 59 -13.61 4.24 -23.21
N ARG A 60 -12.39 4.52 -23.71
CA ARG A 60 -12.13 4.80 -25.13
C ARG A 60 -12.15 3.55 -26.00
N PHE A 61 -11.47 2.49 -25.58
CA PHE A 61 -11.28 1.27 -26.37
C PHE A 61 -12.25 0.14 -25.99
N GLY A 62 -13.06 0.33 -24.95
CA GLY A 62 -13.97 -0.67 -24.42
C GLY A 62 -13.34 -1.48 -23.31
N ALA A 63 -14.08 -1.70 -22.22
CA ALA A 63 -13.56 -2.28 -20.99
C ALA A 63 -13.07 -3.73 -21.18
N LEU A 64 -13.73 -4.51 -22.05
CA LEU A 64 -13.40 -5.92 -22.24
C LEU A 64 -12.06 -6.14 -22.97
N GLN A 65 -11.78 -5.36 -24.02
CA GLN A 65 -10.53 -5.50 -24.78
C GLN A 65 -9.34 -5.06 -23.93
N VAL A 66 -9.50 -3.93 -23.25
CA VAL A 66 -8.50 -3.36 -22.35
C VAL A 66 -8.23 -4.28 -21.16
N PHE A 67 -9.29 -4.88 -20.57
CA PHE A 67 -9.16 -5.91 -19.53
C PHE A 67 -8.34 -7.12 -19.99
N ARG A 68 -8.61 -7.65 -21.18
CA ARG A 68 -7.87 -8.81 -21.73
C ARG A 68 -6.39 -8.51 -21.89
N PHE A 69 -6.05 -7.36 -22.48
CA PHE A 69 -4.67 -6.93 -22.63
C PHE A 69 -3.97 -6.82 -21.27
N ALA A 70 -4.64 -6.19 -20.30
CA ALA A 70 -4.09 -6.03 -18.96
C ALA A 70 -3.90 -7.36 -18.22
N VAL A 71 -4.82 -8.32 -18.37
CA VAL A 71 -4.66 -9.67 -17.80
C VAL A 71 -3.48 -10.43 -18.44
N VAL A 72 -3.25 -10.28 -19.74
CA VAL A 72 -2.08 -10.87 -20.41
C VAL A 72 -0.79 -10.23 -19.90
N LEU A 73 -0.74 -8.91 -19.78
CA LEU A 73 0.41 -8.20 -19.21
C LEU A 73 0.66 -8.61 -17.76
N PHE A 74 -0.40 -8.75 -16.96
CA PHE A 74 -0.32 -9.25 -15.59
C PHE A 74 0.26 -10.67 -15.58
N CYS A 75 -0.26 -11.58 -16.41
CA CYS A 75 0.24 -12.96 -16.52
C CYS A 75 1.72 -13.02 -16.89
N ALA A 76 2.15 -12.25 -17.89
CA ALA A 76 3.55 -12.13 -18.28
C ALA A 76 4.42 -11.59 -17.14
N SER A 77 3.92 -10.61 -16.40
CA SER A 77 4.59 -10.08 -15.21
C SER A 77 4.74 -11.14 -14.11
N GLN A 78 3.74 -12.00 -13.92
CA GLN A 78 3.79 -13.11 -12.95
C GLN A 78 4.75 -14.23 -13.37
N ILE A 79 4.87 -14.51 -14.66
CA ILE A 79 5.92 -15.38 -15.20
C ILE A 79 7.29 -14.79 -14.86
N LEU A 80 7.49 -13.51 -15.15
CA LEU A 80 8.74 -12.81 -14.84
C LEU A 80 9.06 -12.81 -13.34
N MET A 81 8.06 -12.59 -12.49
CA MET A 81 8.17 -12.64 -11.04
C MET A 81 8.58 -14.04 -10.55
N THR A 82 7.87 -15.08 -11.01
CA THR A 82 8.07 -16.47 -10.59
C THR A 82 9.46 -16.98 -10.94
N PHE A 83 9.94 -16.66 -12.15
CA PHE A 83 11.23 -17.11 -12.66
C PHE A 83 12.35 -16.07 -12.48
N SER A 84 12.13 -15.03 -11.68
CA SER A 84 13.14 -13.99 -11.47
C SER A 84 14.41 -14.55 -10.81
N PRO A 85 15.61 -14.36 -11.41
CA PRO A 85 16.87 -14.76 -10.82
C PRO A 85 17.45 -13.68 -9.90
N THR A 86 17.06 -12.41 -10.11
CA THR A 86 17.58 -11.26 -9.37
C THR A 86 16.46 -10.37 -8.82
N ALA A 87 16.75 -9.64 -7.74
CA ALA A 87 15.81 -8.70 -7.13
C ALA A 87 15.40 -7.58 -8.10
N THR A 88 16.29 -7.12 -8.98
CA THR A 88 15.97 -6.10 -10.01
C THR A 88 14.90 -6.61 -10.98
N LEU A 89 15.00 -7.87 -11.41
CA LEU A 89 13.99 -8.45 -12.31
C LEU A 89 12.65 -8.64 -11.59
N MET A 90 12.69 -9.03 -10.32
CA MET A 90 11.50 -9.10 -9.45
C MET A 90 10.83 -7.71 -9.29
N ILE A 91 11.59 -6.64 -9.04
CA ILE A 91 11.07 -5.27 -8.95
C ILE A 91 10.45 -4.85 -10.29
N THR A 92 11.12 -5.14 -11.41
CA THR A 92 10.62 -4.84 -12.76
C THR A 92 9.31 -5.58 -13.04
N ALA A 93 9.24 -6.86 -12.64
CA ALA A 93 8.02 -7.66 -12.74
C ALA A 93 6.87 -7.06 -11.92
N GLN A 94 7.14 -6.58 -10.70
CA GLN A 94 6.14 -5.90 -9.89
C GLN A 94 5.70 -4.54 -10.45
N ALA A 95 6.62 -3.78 -11.06
CA ALA A 95 6.27 -2.55 -11.77
C ALA A 95 5.32 -2.83 -12.95
N LEU A 96 5.63 -3.83 -13.79
CA LEU A 96 4.77 -4.25 -14.90
C LEU A 96 3.41 -4.78 -14.40
N CYS A 97 3.42 -5.53 -13.30
CA CYS A 97 2.21 -5.99 -12.62
C CYS A 97 1.35 -4.81 -12.14
N GLY A 98 1.97 -3.76 -11.61
CA GLY A 98 1.29 -2.53 -11.20
C GLY A 98 0.69 -1.77 -12.39
N ALA A 99 1.42 -1.69 -13.51
CA ALA A 99 0.91 -1.08 -14.74
C ALA A 99 -0.31 -1.85 -15.29
N ALA A 100 -0.31 -3.18 -15.22
CA ALA A 100 -1.48 -3.98 -15.53
C ALA A 100 -2.63 -3.73 -14.54
N GLY A 101 -2.35 -3.70 -13.23
CA GLY A 101 -3.33 -3.45 -12.17
C GLY A 101 -4.04 -2.10 -12.31
N ALA A 102 -3.31 -1.07 -12.76
CA ALA A 102 -3.83 0.27 -13.07
C ALA A 102 -5.00 0.24 -14.07
N VAL A 103 -4.99 -0.76 -14.97
CA VAL A 103 -5.97 -0.93 -16.04
C VAL A 103 -7.06 -1.94 -15.65
N ILE A 104 -6.71 -3.00 -14.92
CA ILE A 104 -7.65 -4.05 -14.52
C ILE A 104 -8.75 -3.50 -13.61
N VAL A 105 -8.41 -2.76 -12.55
CA VAL A 105 -9.39 -2.24 -11.58
C VAL A 105 -10.53 -1.45 -12.25
N PRO A 106 -10.27 -0.39 -13.04
CA PRO A 106 -11.33 0.37 -13.67
C PRO A 106 -12.11 -0.46 -14.71
N SER A 107 -11.43 -1.37 -15.42
CA SER A 107 -12.08 -2.26 -16.38
C SER A 107 -13.06 -3.22 -15.71
N LEU A 108 -12.76 -3.73 -14.50
CA LEU A 108 -13.68 -4.58 -13.74
C LEU A 108 -14.95 -3.83 -13.34
N VAL A 109 -14.82 -2.58 -12.90
CA VAL A 109 -15.98 -1.74 -12.54
C VAL A 109 -16.85 -1.45 -13.77
N ALA A 110 -16.23 -1.10 -14.90
CA ALA A 110 -16.94 -0.87 -16.16
C ALA A 110 -17.64 -2.16 -16.66
N LEU A 111 -16.97 -3.31 -16.60
CA LEU A 111 -17.56 -4.60 -16.96
C LEU A 111 -18.76 -4.96 -16.07
N ILE A 112 -18.73 -4.62 -14.78
CA ILE A 112 -19.90 -4.80 -13.90
C ILE A 112 -21.06 -3.91 -14.36
N ALA A 113 -20.79 -2.64 -14.66
CA ALA A 113 -21.81 -1.70 -15.12
C ALA A 113 -22.45 -2.09 -16.47
N GLU A 114 -21.68 -2.69 -17.38
CA GLU A 114 -22.16 -3.15 -18.69
C GLU A 114 -22.93 -4.48 -18.64
N ASN A 115 -22.63 -5.35 -17.66
CA ASN A 115 -23.21 -6.70 -17.58
C ASN A 115 -24.34 -6.82 -16.55
N TYR A 116 -24.47 -5.88 -15.60
CA TYR A 116 -25.45 -5.94 -14.52
C TYR A 116 -26.16 -4.60 -14.32
N THR A 117 -27.45 -4.65 -13.98
CA THR A 117 -28.27 -3.46 -13.72
C THR A 117 -29.01 -3.57 -12.39
N GLY A 118 -29.37 -2.41 -11.82
CA GLY A 118 -30.17 -2.33 -10.58
C GLY A 118 -29.55 -3.08 -9.41
N ARG A 119 -30.36 -3.88 -8.70
CA ARG A 119 -29.92 -4.65 -7.53
C ARG A 119 -28.78 -5.64 -7.85
N GLN A 120 -28.76 -6.22 -9.05
CA GLN A 120 -27.70 -7.14 -9.44
C GLN A 120 -26.34 -6.43 -9.57
N GLN A 121 -26.33 -5.17 -10.02
CA GLN A 121 -25.11 -4.37 -10.12
C GLN A 121 -24.53 -4.07 -8.74
N ALA A 122 -25.38 -3.66 -7.79
CA ALA A 122 -24.95 -3.44 -6.40
C ALA A 122 -24.38 -4.73 -5.78
N THR A 123 -25.04 -5.88 -5.97
CA THR A 123 -24.53 -7.18 -5.52
C THR A 123 -23.20 -7.54 -6.18
N ALA A 124 -23.03 -7.24 -7.48
CA ALA A 124 -21.80 -7.50 -8.21
C ALA A 124 -20.63 -6.64 -7.70
N VAL A 125 -20.87 -5.36 -7.40
CA VAL A 125 -19.88 -4.46 -6.78
C VAL A 125 -19.52 -4.94 -5.37
N GLY A 126 -20.51 -5.36 -4.58
CA GLY A 126 -20.27 -5.98 -3.28
C GLY A 126 -19.40 -7.24 -3.38
N ALA A 127 -19.71 -8.13 -4.31
CA ALA A 127 -18.93 -9.34 -4.56
C ALA A 127 -17.48 -9.03 -5.02
N LEU A 128 -17.27 -7.94 -5.76
CA LEU A 128 -15.93 -7.47 -6.11
C LEU A 128 -15.12 -7.09 -4.86
N GLY A 129 -15.73 -6.36 -3.93
CA GLY A 129 -15.13 -6.01 -2.64
C GLY A 129 -14.81 -7.25 -1.80
N SER A 130 -15.75 -8.19 -1.71
CA SER A 130 -15.53 -9.46 -1.00
C SER A 130 -14.41 -10.30 -1.63
N ALA A 131 -14.32 -10.33 -2.96
CA ALA A 131 -13.26 -11.04 -3.67
C ALA A 131 -11.87 -10.46 -3.35
N ARG A 132 -11.75 -9.12 -3.25
CA ARG A 132 -10.51 -8.46 -2.83
C ARG A 132 -10.09 -8.92 -1.43
N ALA A 133 -11.00 -8.91 -0.48
CA ALA A 133 -10.67 -9.25 0.91
C ALA A 133 -10.38 -10.76 1.07
N ALA A 134 -11.16 -11.62 0.43
CA ALA A 134 -10.93 -13.07 0.42
C ALA A 134 -9.55 -13.41 -0.17
N ALA A 135 -9.13 -12.72 -1.25
CA ALA A 135 -7.81 -12.89 -1.83
C ALA A 135 -6.68 -12.49 -0.87
N GLY A 136 -6.87 -11.46 -0.04
CA GLY A 136 -5.90 -11.10 1.01
C GLY A 136 -5.70 -12.23 2.02
N VAL A 137 -6.80 -12.76 2.57
CA VAL A 137 -6.77 -13.89 3.51
C VAL A 137 -6.13 -15.12 2.87
N LEU A 138 -6.55 -15.46 1.64
CA LEU A 138 -6.00 -16.59 0.89
C LEU A 138 -4.50 -16.42 0.58
N ALA A 139 -4.03 -15.22 0.29
CA ALA A 139 -2.61 -14.95 0.06
C ALA A 139 -1.77 -15.23 1.29
N PHE A 140 -2.23 -14.85 2.49
CA PHE A 140 -1.54 -15.21 3.73
C PHE A 140 -1.55 -16.73 3.97
N ILE A 141 -2.67 -17.43 3.79
CA ILE A 141 -2.72 -18.90 3.98
C ILE A 141 -1.84 -19.60 2.96
N ILE A 142 -2.12 -19.41 1.67
CA ILE A 142 -1.47 -20.11 0.58
C ILE A 142 0.00 -19.71 0.51
N GLY A 143 0.30 -18.40 0.57
CA GLY A 143 1.67 -17.90 0.58
C GLY A 143 2.45 -18.36 1.82
N GLY A 144 1.81 -18.45 2.98
CA GLY A 144 2.45 -18.91 4.22
C GLY A 144 2.81 -20.39 4.17
N VAL A 145 1.87 -21.23 3.72
CA VAL A 145 2.09 -22.68 3.54
C VAL A 145 3.14 -22.94 2.46
N LEU A 146 2.96 -22.39 1.26
CA LEU A 146 3.89 -22.58 0.15
C LEU A 146 5.27 -22.04 0.50
N GLY A 147 5.34 -20.82 1.05
CA GLY A 147 6.59 -20.19 1.47
C GLY A 147 7.38 -20.99 2.49
N THR A 148 6.70 -21.77 3.34
CA THR A 148 7.33 -22.59 4.38
C THR A 148 7.83 -23.94 3.84
N TYR A 149 7.02 -24.63 3.03
CA TYR A 149 7.31 -26.02 2.65
C TYR A 149 7.92 -26.19 1.26
N ILE A 150 7.69 -25.25 0.34
CA ILE A 150 8.11 -25.36 -1.07
C ILE A 150 9.02 -24.20 -1.47
N GLY A 151 8.74 -23.00 -0.93
CA GLY A 151 9.38 -21.75 -1.28
C GLY A 151 8.37 -20.70 -1.75
N TRP A 152 8.84 -19.49 -2.01
CA TRP A 152 7.97 -18.35 -2.31
C TRP A 152 7.46 -18.29 -3.76
N ARG A 153 8.24 -18.82 -4.72
CA ARG A 153 7.94 -18.73 -6.17
C ARG A 153 6.57 -19.34 -6.56
N PRO A 154 6.15 -20.52 -6.04
CA PRO A 154 4.86 -21.12 -6.38
C PRO A 154 3.64 -20.25 -6.08
N ALA A 155 3.70 -19.36 -5.09
CA ALA A 155 2.60 -18.43 -4.79
C ALA A 155 2.29 -17.51 -5.99
N PHE A 156 3.32 -17.07 -6.70
CA PHE A 156 3.19 -16.28 -7.93
C PHE A 156 2.88 -17.17 -9.14
N GLY A 157 3.32 -18.43 -9.13
CA GLY A 157 2.93 -19.43 -10.12
C GLY A 157 1.41 -19.67 -10.18
N ILE A 158 0.73 -19.67 -9.04
CA ILE A 158 -0.75 -19.75 -8.97
C ILE A 158 -1.38 -18.56 -9.71
N LEU A 159 -0.81 -17.36 -9.60
CA LEU A 159 -1.33 -16.18 -10.29
C LEU A 159 -1.23 -16.31 -11.81
N ILE A 160 -0.22 -17.01 -12.35
CA ILE A 160 -0.13 -17.31 -13.78
C ILE A 160 -1.34 -18.17 -14.20
N ALA A 161 -1.60 -19.25 -13.47
CA ALA A 161 -2.71 -20.16 -13.76
C ALA A 161 -4.08 -19.45 -13.66
N VAL A 162 -4.30 -18.68 -12.58
CA VAL A 162 -5.55 -17.93 -12.41
C VAL A 162 -5.70 -16.85 -13.48
N SER A 163 -4.62 -16.17 -13.88
CA SER A 163 -4.68 -15.18 -14.97
C SER A 163 -5.05 -15.82 -16.31
N ALA A 164 -4.53 -17.01 -16.60
CA ALA A 164 -4.93 -17.78 -17.79
C ALA A 164 -6.42 -18.15 -17.74
N ILE A 165 -6.93 -18.60 -16.58
CA ILE A 165 -8.35 -18.90 -16.37
C ILE A 165 -9.20 -17.63 -16.58
N VAL A 166 -8.80 -16.50 -16.00
CA VAL A 166 -9.49 -15.21 -16.17
C VAL A 166 -9.54 -14.80 -17.64
N PHE A 167 -8.42 -14.93 -18.36
CA PHE A 167 -8.35 -14.64 -19.78
C PHE A 167 -9.31 -15.52 -20.59
N LEU A 168 -9.32 -16.84 -20.35
CA LEU A 168 -10.24 -17.77 -21.02
C LEU A 168 -11.71 -17.46 -20.69
N LEU A 169 -12.03 -17.18 -19.43
CA LEU A 169 -13.39 -16.83 -19.01
C LEU A 169 -13.83 -15.46 -19.55
N SER A 170 -12.89 -14.57 -19.86
CA SER A 170 -13.20 -13.26 -20.44
C SER A 170 -13.84 -13.37 -21.83
N PHE A 171 -13.66 -14.49 -22.55
CA PHE A 171 -14.33 -14.74 -23.84
C PHE A 171 -15.84 -14.95 -23.72
N ARG A 172 -16.34 -15.24 -22.51
CA ARG A 172 -17.77 -15.36 -22.22
C ARG A 172 -18.42 -14.05 -21.76
N LEU A 173 -17.64 -12.98 -21.57
CA LEU A 173 -18.18 -11.67 -21.19
C LEU A 173 -18.81 -10.97 -22.40
N LYS A 174 -19.85 -10.19 -22.15
CA LYS A 174 -20.52 -9.40 -23.19
C LYS A 174 -19.53 -8.42 -23.82
N ARG A 175 -19.54 -8.32 -25.15
CA ARG A 175 -18.75 -7.31 -25.86
C ARG A 175 -19.23 -5.91 -25.47
N ASP A 176 -18.26 -5.05 -25.24
CA ASP A 176 -18.43 -3.63 -25.00
C ASP A 176 -17.83 -2.86 -26.18
N TYR A 177 -18.46 -1.77 -26.57
CA TYR A 177 -18.00 -0.86 -27.61
C TYR A 177 -17.52 0.41 -26.92
N GLY A 178 -16.20 0.64 -26.97
CA GLY A 178 -15.62 1.87 -26.44
C GLY A 178 -16.21 3.13 -27.06
N ARG A 179 -15.99 4.26 -26.39
CA ARG A 179 -16.47 5.58 -26.77
C ARG A 179 -15.37 6.35 -27.53
N PRO A 180 -15.44 6.48 -28.87
CA PRO A 180 -14.36 7.10 -29.65
C PRO A 180 -14.19 8.60 -29.35
N ASP A 181 -15.23 9.24 -28.83
CA ASP A 181 -15.29 10.63 -28.40
C ASP A 181 -14.47 10.92 -27.13
N VAL A 182 -14.09 9.89 -26.36
CA VAL A 182 -13.25 10.05 -25.16
C VAL A 182 -11.81 10.34 -25.56
N HIS A 183 -11.39 11.58 -25.33
CA HIS A 183 -10.02 12.03 -25.57
C HIS A 183 -9.15 11.80 -24.33
N ILE A 184 -7.94 11.25 -24.54
CA ILE A 184 -6.97 10.99 -23.47
C ILE A 184 -6.04 12.19 -23.35
N ASP A 185 -5.99 12.80 -22.17
CA ASP A 185 -5.06 13.88 -21.86
C ASP A 185 -3.65 13.32 -21.57
N LEU A 186 -2.89 13.04 -22.63
CA LEU A 186 -1.53 12.48 -22.48
C LEU A 186 -0.61 13.39 -21.66
N PHE A 187 -0.74 14.71 -21.79
CA PHE A 187 0.09 15.63 -21.02
C PHE A 187 -0.26 15.58 -19.53
N GLY A 188 -1.56 15.62 -19.19
CA GLY A 188 -2.03 15.43 -17.82
C GLY A 188 -1.60 14.09 -17.23
N VAL A 189 -1.64 13.01 -18.02
CA VAL A 189 -1.17 11.68 -17.62
C VAL A 189 0.33 11.70 -17.31
N VAL A 190 1.16 12.30 -18.16
CA VAL A 190 2.60 12.38 -17.92
C VAL A 190 2.91 13.20 -16.66
N LEU A 191 2.23 14.33 -16.43
CA LEU A 191 2.42 15.11 -15.21
C LEU A 191 2.02 14.32 -13.95
N ALA A 192 0.83 13.72 -13.95
CA ALA A 192 0.33 12.96 -12.80
C ALA A 192 1.20 11.72 -12.51
N ALA A 193 1.53 10.93 -13.54
CA ALA A 193 2.37 9.75 -13.41
C ALA A 193 3.78 10.13 -12.91
N SER A 194 4.39 11.18 -13.48
CA SER A 194 5.72 11.65 -13.06
C SER A 194 5.70 12.16 -11.62
N ALA A 195 4.66 12.91 -11.22
CA ALA A 195 4.50 13.36 -9.84
C ALA A 195 4.48 12.18 -8.85
N ILE A 196 3.63 11.18 -9.13
CA ILE A 196 3.45 10.00 -8.28
C ILE A 196 4.71 9.14 -8.23
N VAL A 197 5.36 8.93 -9.37
CA VAL A 197 6.59 8.15 -9.47
C VAL A 197 7.72 8.83 -8.70
N LEU A 198 7.92 10.13 -8.87
CA LEU A 198 8.98 10.86 -8.16
C LEU A 198 8.76 10.91 -6.66
N ILE A 199 7.51 11.12 -6.19
CA ILE A 199 7.18 11.09 -4.76
C ILE A 199 7.46 9.69 -4.19
N SER A 200 6.88 8.66 -4.80
CA SER A 200 6.99 7.28 -4.27
C SER A 200 8.43 6.78 -4.29
N PHE A 201 9.15 7.03 -5.40
CA PHE A 201 10.53 6.61 -5.56
C PHE A 201 11.48 7.42 -4.66
N GLY A 202 11.22 8.71 -4.47
CA GLY A 202 11.96 9.53 -3.51
C GLY A 202 11.84 8.96 -2.09
N PHE A 203 10.60 8.71 -1.61
CA PHE A 203 10.39 8.10 -0.30
C PHE A 203 11.04 6.72 -0.16
N ASN A 204 11.00 5.89 -1.21
CA ASN A 204 11.61 4.56 -1.20
C ASN A 204 13.14 4.59 -1.01
N ASN A 205 13.80 5.60 -1.57
CA ASN A 205 15.26 5.69 -1.58
C ASN A 205 15.84 6.60 -0.48
N LEU A 206 14.99 7.18 0.39
CA LEU A 206 15.44 8.02 1.52
C LEU A 206 16.46 7.33 2.43
N ASN A 207 16.30 6.02 2.67
CA ASN A 207 17.21 5.25 3.52
C ASN A 207 18.53 4.95 2.81
N GLY A 208 18.47 4.61 1.51
CA GLY A 208 19.66 4.25 0.73
C GLY A 208 20.53 5.44 0.34
N TRP A 209 19.91 6.55 -0.07
CA TRP A 209 20.61 7.74 -0.60
C TRP A 209 20.86 8.83 0.44
N GLY A 210 20.30 8.66 1.65
CA GLY A 210 20.38 9.62 2.75
C GLY A 210 19.17 10.54 2.84
N LEU A 211 18.84 10.95 4.08
CA LEU A 211 17.67 11.78 4.40
C LEU A 211 17.81 13.23 3.94
N ALA A 212 19.04 13.76 3.89
CA ALA A 212 19.33 15.15 3.51
C ALA A 212 20.64 15.24 2.73
N LEU A 213 21.72 14.72 3.30
CA LEU A 213 23.02 14.61 2.64
C LEU A 213 23.10 13.30 1.85
N ALA A 214 23.74 13.36 0.68
CA ALA A 214 23.97 12.20 -0.16
C ALA A 214 24.92 11.22 0.54
N THR A 215 24.56 9.95 0.57
CA THR A 215 25.45 8.85 0.96
C THR A 215 26.22 8.33 -0.26
N ALA A 216 27.25 7.51 -0.05
CA ALA A 216 28.02 6.88 -1.13
C ALA A 216 27.17 6.00 -2.07
N ASN A 217 25.99 5.55 -1.62
CA ASN A 217 25.03 4.76 -2.39
C ASN A 217 24.07 5.62 -3.23
N SER A 218 24.19 6.95 -3.16
CA SER A 218 23.39 7.85 -3.98
C SER A 218 23.87 7.81 -5.45
N PRO A 219 22.97 7.67 -6.44
CA PRO A 219 23.37 7.58 -7.85
C PRO A 219 23.99 8.88 -8.38
N PHE A 220 23.63 10.00 -7.77
CA PHE A 220 24.19 11.32 -8.00
C PHE A 220 23.96 12.16 -6.75
N ASP A 221 24.70 13.25 -6.60
CA ASP A 221 24.45 14.26 -5.59
C ASP A 221 24.22 15.62 -6.26
N VAL A 222 23.37 16.44 -5.66
CA VAL A 222 23.18 17.83 -6.12
C VAL A 222 23.68 18.73 -5.01
N LEU A 223 24.92 19.22 -5.15
CA LEU A 223 25.60 20.04 -4.12
C LEU A 223 25.72 19.30 -2.77
N GLY A 224 25.98 17.98 -2.80
CA GLY A 224 26.03 17.14 -1.59
C GLY A 224 24.67 16.77 -0.99
N LEU A 225 23.55 17.19 -1.59
CA LEU A 225 22.20 16.79 -1.16
C LEU A 225 21.79 15.47 -1.81
N SER A 226 21.07 14.66 -1.03
CA SER A 226 20.44 13.43 -1.49
C SER A 226 19.39 13.75 -2.58
N PRO A 227 19.34 12.97 -3.68
CA PRO A 227 18.32 13.10 -4.70
C PRO A 227 16.91 12.82 -4.19
N ALA A 228 16.75 12.03 -3.11
CA ALA A 228 15.46 11.57 -2.65
C ALA A 228 14.52 12.75 -2.23
N PRO A 229 14.94 13.69 -1.35
CA PRO A 229 14.15 14.90 -1.08
C PRO A 229 13.85 15.75 -2.32
N ILE A 230 14.81 15.87 -3.24
CA ILE A 230 14.65 16.65 -4.48
C ILE A 230 13.56 16.04 -5.36
N MET A 231 13.55 14.71 -5.49
CA MET A 231 12.51 13.98 -6.22
C MET A 231 11.14 14.16 -5.57
N ILE A 232 11.04 14.12 -4.25
CA ILE A 232 9.77 14.36 -3.54
C ILE A 232 9.27 15.79 -3.84
N VAL A 233 10.13 16.80 -3.70
CA VAL A 233 9.76 18.20 -3.97
C VAL A 233 9.36 18.39 -5.44
N LEU A 234 10.15 17.86 -6.39
CA LEU A 234 9.83 17.93 -7.81
C LEU A 234 8.51 17.22 -8.13
N GLY A 235 8.24 16.08 -7.49
CA GLY A 235 6.98 15.38 -7.62
C GLY A 235 5.79 16.18 -7.09
N VAL A 236 5.95 16.88 -5.96
CA VAL A 236 4.93 17.82 -5.44
C VAL A 236 4.69 18.97 -6.41
N VAL A 237 5.76 19.55 -6.98
CA VAL A 237 5.66 20.62 -7.98
C VAL A 237 4.94 20.15 -9.24
N LEU A 238 5.25 18.96 -9.75
CA LEU A 238 4.57 18.36 -10.89
C LEU A 238 3.10 18.02 -10.58
N GLY A 239 2.81 17.58 -9.35
CA GLY A 239 1.44 17.37 -8.89
C GLY A 239 0.64 18.68 -8.86
N GLN A 240 1.23 19.78 -8.39
CA GLN A 240 0.62 21.10 -8.48
C GLN A 240 0.41 21.55 -9.93
N ALA A 241 1.42 21.35 -10.79
CA ALA A 241 1.31 21.63 -12.21
C ALA A 241 0.20 20.80 -12.87
N PHE A 242 -0.01 19.55 -12.46
CA PHE A 242 -1.11 18.71 -12.92
C PHE A 242 -2.47 19.28 -12.54
N LEU A 243 -2.64 19.73 -11.29
CA LEU A 243 -3.88 20.36 -10.84
C LEU A 243 -4.16 21.66 -11.61
N MET A 244 -3.14 22.51 -11.79
CA MET A 244 -3.25 23.74 -12.58
C MET A 244 -3.61 23.46 -14.06
N TRP A 245 -2.99 22.44 -14.65
CA TRP A 245 -3.27 22.01 -16.03
C TRP A 245 -4.70 21.49 -16.17
N THR A 246 -5.13 20.65 -15.24
CA THR A 246 -6.48 20.06 -15.20
C THR A 246 -7.54 21.15 -15.08
N HIS A 247 -7.34 22.12 -14.19
CA HIS A 247 -8.21 23.29 -14.05
C HIS A 247 -8.31 24.07 -15.36
N ARG A 248 -7.17 24.34 -16.01
CA ARG A 248 -7.14 25.03 -17.31
C ARG A 248 -7.93 24.26 -18.39
N ARG A 249 -7.78 22.93 -18.49
CA ARG A 249 -8.53 22.14 -19.48
C ARG A 249 -10.04 22.15 -19.21
N GLN A 250 -10.43 22.05 -17.95
CA GLN A 250 -11.83 22.08 -17.53
C GLN A 250 -12.49 23.43 -17.84
N THR A 251 -11.82 24.54 -17.51
CA THR A 251 -12.29 25.89 -17.89
C THR A 251 -12.36 26.11 -19.41
N ALA A 252 -11.56 25.38 -20.19
CA ALA A 252 -11.59 25.41 -21.65
C ALA A 252 -12.63 24.43 -22.26
N GLY A 253 -13.50 23.82 -21.46
CA GLY A 253 -14.54 22.88 -21.92
C GLY A 253 -13.99 21.55 -22.45
N LYS A 254 -12.73 21.21 -22.16
CA LYS A 254 -12.10 19.95 -22.60
C LYS A 254 -12.23 18.89 -21.50
N THR A 255 -12.36 17.63 -21.89
CA THR A 255 -12.44 16.50 -20.95
C THR A 255 -11.16 16.40 -20.10
N PRO A 256 -11.21 16.63 -18.78
CA PRO A 256 -10.05 16.50 -17.89
C PRO A 256 -9.73 15.03 -17.59
N LEU A 257 -8.52 14.78 -17.08
CA LEU A 257 -8.13 13.45 -16.59
C LEU A 257 -8.83 13.12 -15.26
N LEU A 258 -9.03 14.13 -14.41
CA LEU A 258 -9.74 14.07 -13.14
C LEU A 258 -10.61 15.34 -13.04
N ALA A 259 -11.92 15.20 -12.83
CA ALA A 259 -12.77 16.33 -12.45
C ALA A 259 -12.33 16.90 -11.09
N LEU A 260 -11.97 18.18 -11.04
CA LEU A 260 -11.53 18.83 -9.79
C LEU A 260 -12.68 19.02 -8.79
N GLU A 261 -13.92 18.96 -9.28
CA GLU A 261 -15.15 18.97 -8.50
C GLU A 261 -15.18 17.87 -7.42
N VAL A 262 -14.44 16.78 -7.62
CA VAL A 262 -14.35 15.63 -6.69
C VAL A 262 -13.58 15.97 -5.39
N ILE A 263 -12.83 17.07 -5.37
CA ILE A 263 -12.05 17.53 -4.21
C ILE A 263 -12.32 18.99 -3.89
N ASP A 264 -13.46 19.53 -4.31
CA ASP A 264 -13.74 20.95 -4.17
C ASP A 264 -14.12 21.29 -2.73
N SER A 265 -14.88 20.40 -2.08
CA SER A 265 -15.30 20.61 -0.70
C SER A 265 -14.17 20.33 0.31
N PRO A 266 -14.13 21.08 1.44
CA PRO A 266 -13.23 20.77 2.54
C PRO A 266 -13.41 19.36 3.11
N GLU A 267 -14.64 18.83 3.06
CA GLU A 267 -15.00 17.50 3.57
C GLU A 267 -14.40 16.37 2.71
N GLU A 268 -14.49 16.50 1.37
CA GLU A 268 -13.86 15.56 0.44
C GLU A 268 -12.34 15.55 0.59
N ARG A 269 -11.70 16.72 0.72
CA ARG A 269 -10.25 16.80 0.96
C ARG A 269 -9.86 16.10 2.26
N CYS A 270 -10.63 16.30 3.33
CA CYS A 270 -10.40 15.61 4.59
C CYS A 270 -10.61 14.10 4.50
N ALA A 271 -11.59 13.64 3.71
CA ALA A 271 -11.79 12.22 3.43
C ALA A 271 -10.60 11.61 2.66
N VAL A 272 -10.05 12.33 1.67
CA VAL A 272 -8.82 11.92 0.95
C VAL A 272 -7.63 11.83 1.91
N TYR A 273 -7.43 12.81 2.80
CA TYR A 273 -6.33 12.78 3.77
C TYR A 273 -6.48 11.65 4.79
N ALA A 274 -7.69 11.42 5.30
CA ALA A 274 -7.98 10.28 6.17
C ALA A 274 -7.76 8.95 5.45
N LEU A 275 -8.17 8.84 4.18
CA LEU A 275 -7.96 7.63 3.38
C LEU A 275 -6.46 7.37 3.17
N PHE A 276 -5.70 8.42 2.87
CA PHE A 276 -4.26 8.32 2.75
C PHE A 276 -3.63 7.82 4.05
N ALA A 277 -4.00 8.41 5.19
CA ALA A 277 -3.45 8.03 6.49
C ALA A 277 -3.74 6.57 6.86
N VAL A 278 -5.00 6.12 6.76
CA VAL A 278 -5.35 4.75 7.16
C VAL A 278 -4.70 3.69 6.26
N VAL A 279 -4.61 3.95 4.95
CA VAL A 279 -3.98 3.02 4.00
C VAL A 279 -2.46 3.01 4.17
N ALA A 280 -1.84 4.16 4.43
CA ALA A 280 -0.40 4.22 4.72
C ALA A 280 -0.06 3.45 6.01
N LEU A 281 -0.89 3.57 7.05
CA LEU A 281 -0.75 2.80 8.30
C LEU A 281 -0.92 1.29 8.07
N GLU A 282 -1.92 0.89 7.28
CA GLU A 282 -2.11 -0.51 6.88
C GLU A 282 -0.89 -1.06 6.16
N ALA A 283 -0.36 -0.33 5.17
CA ALA A 283 0.80 -0.75 4.40
C ALA A 283 2.08 -0.79 5.24
N ALA A 284 2.23 0.16 6.16
CA ALA A 284 3.33 0.19 7.12
C ALA A 284 3.30 -1.03 8.05
N LEU A 285 2.13 -1.38 8.61
CA LEU A 285 1.96 -2.54 9.47
C LEU A 285 2.17 -3.86 8.70
N ASN A 286 1.55 -4.00 7.52
CA ASN A 286 1.67 -5.17 6.66
C ASN A 286 3.10 -5.44 6.19
N PHE A 287 3.96 -4.42 6.15
CA PHE A 287 5.39 -4.60 5.90
C PHE A 287 6.16 -4.90 7.20
N SER A 288 5.94 -4.09 8.23
CA SER A 288 6.72 -4.10 9.49
C SER A 288 6.60 -5.43 10.24
N VAL A 289 5.40 -6.00 10.33
CA VAL A 289 5.15 -7.20 11.13
C VAL A 289 5.77 -8.44 10.46
N PRO A 290 5.53 -8.73 9.17
CA PRO A 290 6.23 -9.80 8.47
C PRO A 290 7.75 -9.65 8.45
N LEU A 291 8.24 -8.41 8.27
CA LEU A 291 9.67 -8.12 8.36
C LEU A 291 10.23 -8.58 9.70
N TYR A 292 9.58 -8.22 10.80
CA TYR A 292 10.05 -8.60 12.12
C TYR A 292 9.97 -10.11 12.34
N ILE A 293 8.81 -10.74 12.08
CA ILE A 293 8.62 -12.17 12.31
C ILE A 293 9.61 -13.01 11.48
N GLN A 294 9.79 -12.69 10.20
CA GLN A 294 10.61 -13.53 9.31
C GLN A 294 12.10 -13.21 9.39
N ILE A 295 12.48 -11.93 9.46
CA ILE A 295 13.89 -11.53 9.39
C ILE A 295 14.52 -11.42 10.78
N VAL A 296 13.78 -10.91 11.77
CA VAL A 296 14.30 -10.75 13.14
C VAL A 296 14.17 -12.05 13.93
N GLN A 297 12.97 -12.64 13.95
CA GLN A 297 12.73 -13.85 14.73
C GLN A 297 13.16 -15.12 13.98
N GLY A 298 13.47 -15.04 12.69
CA GLY A 298 13.79 -16.20 11.86
C GLY A 298 12.61 -17.18 11.70
N ARG A 299 11.38 -16.73 11.97
CA ARG A 299 10.18 -17.59 11.89
C ARG A 299 9.74 -17.77 10.45
N SER A 300 9.00 -18.85 10.20
CA SER A 300 8.54 -19.21 8.87
C SER A 300 7.47 -18.24 8.31
N PRO A 301 7.28 -18.21 6.98
CA PRO A 301 6.14 -17.54 6.35
C PRO A 301 4.77 -17.99 6.92
N LEU A 302 4.64 -19.27 7.28
CA LEU A 302 3.41 -19.79 7.89
C LEU A 302 3.15 -19.18 9.27
N ALA A 303 4.19 -19.05 10.10
CA ALA A 303 4.05 -18.38 11.40
C ALA A 303 3.63 -16.91 11.24
N THR A 304 4.16 -16.23 10.22
CA THR A 304 3.74 -14.86 9.86
C THR A 304 2.28 -14.81 9.45
N ALA A 305 1.85 -15.78 8.63
CA ALA A 305 0.46 -15.87 8.18
C ALA A 305 -0.51 -16.06 9.35
N ILE A 306 -0.19 -16.97 10.28
CA ILE A 306 -0.98 -17.21 11.47
C ILE A 306 -1.04 -15.94 12.35
N ALA A 307 0.08 -15.24 12.52
CA ALA A 307 0.12 -14.02 13.32
C ALA A 307 -0.69 -12.86 12.70
N MET A 308 -0.73 -12.75 11.37
CA MET A 308 -1.46 -11.70 10.66
C MET A 308 -2.94 -12.02 10.42
N MET A 309 -3.38 -13.26 10.68
CA MET A 309 -4.77 -13.67 10.48
C MET A 309 -5.79 -12.85 11.28
N PRO A 310 -5.62 -12.62 12.59
CA PRO A 310 -6.59 -11.84 13.36
C PRO A 310 -6.78 -10.45 12.78
N PHE A 311 -5.69 -9.79 12.35
CA PHE A 311 -5.76 -8.50 11.68
C PHE A 311 -6.57 -8.59 10.38
N ASN A 312 -6.20 -9.48 9.46
CA ASN A 312 -6.89 -9.59 8.16
C ASN A 312 -8.38 -9.96 8.29
N LEU A 313 -8.71 -10.88 9.21
CA LEU A 313 -10.09 -11.28 9.46
C LEU A 313 -10.91 -10.16 10.09
N THR A 314 -10.37 -9.43 11.06
CA THR A 314 -11.09 -8.32 11.70
C THR A 314 -11.31 -7.15 10.75
N VAL A 315 -10.33 -6.84 9.89
CA VAL A 315 -10.51 -5.90 8.78
C VAL A 315 -11.68 -6.34 7.91
N PHE A 316 -11.70 -7.60 7.48
CA PHE A 316 -12.75 -8.14 6.62
C PHE A 316 -14.15 -8.06 7.26
N PHE A 317 -14.30 -8.59 8.47
CA PHE A 317 -15.60 -8.59 9.15
C PHE A 317 -16.05 -7.18 9.52
N THR A 318 -15.15 -6.32 9.97
CA THR A 318 -15.52 -4.94 10.33
C THR A 318 -15.91 -4.12 9.11
N ALA A 319 -15.16 -4.25 8.00
CA ALA A 319 -15.51 -3.59 6.74
C ALA A 319 -16.90 -4.00 6.23
N MET A 320 -17.31 -5.25 6.48
CA MET A 320 -18.63 -5.76 6.14
C MET A 320 -19.73 -5.29 7.11
N LEU A 321 -19.46 -5.27 8.41
CA LEU A 321 -20.46 -5.02 9.45
C LEU A 321 -20.65 -3.54 9.79
N ILE A 322 -19.70 -2.66 9.46
CA ILE A 322 -19.73 -1.24 9.85
C ILE A 322 -20.92 -0.50 9.26
N VAL A 323 -21.43 -0.94 8.10
CA VAL A 323 -22.60 -0.33 7.44
C VAL A 323 -23.85 -0.36 8.32
N ASN A 324 -23.98 -1.35 9.22
CA ASN A 324 -25.10 -1.47 10.16
C ASN A 324 -25.07 -0.38 11.27
N VAL A 325 -23.97 0.34 11.40
CA VAL A 325 -23.76 1.38 12.41
C VAL A 325 -24.03 2.78 11.84
N TYR A 326 -24.19 2.91 10.52
CA TYR A 326 -24.37 4.21 9.85
C TYR A 326 -25.68 4.91 10.20
N ASP A 327 -26.69 4.17 10.64
CA ASP A 327 -27.96 4.73 11.11
C ASP A 327 -27.85 5.30 12.55
N ARG A 328 -26.75 5.00 13.26
CA ARG A 328 -26.57 5.38 14.68
C ARG A 328 -25.42 6.36 14.90
N LEU A 329 -24.42 6.34 14.03
CA LEU A 329 -23.22 7.19 14.15
C LEU A 329 -23.00 7.96 12.85
N THR A 330 -22.69 9.24 12.99
CA THR A 330 -22.29 10.09 11.87
C THR A 330 -20.94 9.65 11.29
N PRO A 331 -20.66 9.93 10.00
CA PRO A 331 -19.36 9.66 9.39
C PRO A 331 -18.18 10.22 10.21
N ARG A 332 -18.34 11.42 10.76
CA ARG A 332 -17.36 12.04 11.66
C ARG A 332 -17.09 11.21 12.91
N GLN A 333 -18.12 10.70 13.58
CA GLN A 333 -17.96 9.88 14.79
C GLN A 333 -17.26 8.56 14.47
N ILE A 334 -17.68 7.88 13.40
CA ILE A 334 -17.06 6.61 12.95
C ILE A 334 -15.59 6.84 12.61
N GLY A 335 -15.28 7.94 11.90
CA GLY A 335 -13.90 8.31 11.56
C GLY A 335 -13.02 8.52 12.79
N ARG A 336 -13.51 9.30 13.77
CA ARG A 336 -12.75 9.57 15.01
C ARG A 336 -12.53 8.31 15.84
N TYR A 337 -13.57 7.48 16.01
CA TYR A 337 -13.46 6.23 16.75
C TYR A 337 -12.56 5.21 16.04
N GLY A 338 -12.64 5.14 14.70
CA GLY A 338 -11.76 4.27 13.91
C GLY A 338 -10.29 4.62 14.09
N PHE A 339 -9.91 5.90 13.97
CA PHE A 339 -8.52 6.32 14.19
C PHE A 339 -8.08 6.21 15.65
N MET A 340 -9.00 6.41 16.61
CA MET A 340 -8.72 6.18 18.02
C MET A 340 -8.44 4.70 18.30
N LEU A 341 -9.22 3.78 17.71
CA LEU A 341 -8.96 2.33 17.79
C LEU A 341 -7.63 1.96 17.13
N CYS A 342 -7.31 2.52 15.96
CA CYS A 342 -6.00 2.32 15.35
C CYS A 342 -4.86 2.81 16.26
N THR A 343 -5.01 3.99 16.86
CA THR A 343 -4.03 4.57 17.79
C THR A 343 -3.84 3.67 19.01
N VAL A 344 -4.93 3.28 19.67
CA VAL A 344 -4.90 2.40 20.85
C VAL A 344 -4.31 1.04 20.50
N GLY A 345 -4.68 0.45 19.36
CA GLY A 345 -4.13 -0.81 18.89
C GLY A 345 -2.62 -0.74 18.65
N LEU A 346 -2.13 0.33 18.02
CA LEU A 346 -0.69 0.53 17.77
C LEU A 346 0.10 0.84 19.05
N VAL A 347 -0.43 1.66 19.96
CA VAL A 347 0.19 1.89 21.28
C VAL A 347 0.24 0.60 22.09
N TRP A 348 -0.85 -0.15 22.10
CA TRP A 348 -0.93 -1.44 22.77
C TRP A 348 0.12 -2.40 22.22
N LEU A 349 0.22 -2.55 20.89
CA LEU A 349 1.26 -3.33 20.24
C LEU A 349 2.66 -2.86 20.65
N ALA A 350 2.93 -1.55 20.67
CA ALA A 350 4.24 -1.05 21.10
C ALA A 350 4.60 -1.43 22.55
N VAL A 351 3.61 -1.50 23.44
CA VAL A 351 3.83 -1.90 24.84
C VAL A 351 4.04 -3.40 24.95
N VAL A 352 3.12 -4.18 24.39
CA VAL A 352 3.03 -5.64 24.61
C VAL A 352 3.93 -6.46 23.71
N VAL A 353 4.36 -5.92 22.56
CA VAL A 353 5.18 -6.71 21.63
C VAL A 353 6.48 -7.14 22.32
N ARG A 354 6.68 -8.45 22.30
CA ARG A 354 7.86 -9.15 22.80
C ARG A 354 8.43 -9.98 21.66
N ASN A 355 9.34 -10.90 21.98
CA ASN A 355 9.92 -11.78 20.99
C ASN A 355 8.99 -12.92 20.53
N ASP A 356 7.70 -12.91 20.91
CA ASP A 356 6.68 -13.82 20.39
C ASP A 356 5.42 -13.05 19.97
N TRP A 357 5.04 -13.16 18.69
CA TRP A 357 3.85 -12.53 18.11
C TRP A 357 2.58 -13.38 18.24
N SER A 358 2.70 -14.63 18.67
CA SER A 358 1.57 -15.53 18.90
C SER A 358 0.93 -15.33 20.27
N GLU A 359 1.50 -14.47 21.11
CA GLU A 359 0.93 -14.17 22.42
C GLU A 359 -0.40 -13.42 22.30
N VAL A 360 -1.37 -13.81 23.12
CA VAL A 360 -2.72 -13.23 23.17
C VAL A 360 -2.71 -11.68 23.20
N PRO A 361 -1.82 -11.00 23.96
CA PRO A 361 -1.77 -9.54 23.95
C PRO A 361 -1.47 -8.94 22.57
N VAL A 362 -0.60 -9.57 21.76
CA VAL A 362 -0.28 -9.10 20.41
C VAL A 362 -1.50 -9.26 19.49
N LEU A 363 -2.21 -10.39 19.60
CA LEU A 363 -3.42 -10.64 18.84
C LEU A 363 -4.51 -9.60 19.14
N ILE A 364 -4.67 -9.20 20.42
CA ILE A 364 -5.60 -8.14 20.82
C ILE A 364 -5.25 -6.80 20.12
N GLY A 365 -3.97 -6.42 20.10
CA GLY A 365 -3.54 -5.20 19.43
C GLY A 365 -3.82 -5.20 17.92
N LEU A 366 -3.58 -6.33 17.26
CA LEU A 366 -3.87 -6.54 15.84
C LEU A 366 -5.38 -6.52 15.54
N VAL A 367 -6.19 -7.09 16.42
CA VAL A 367 -7.66 -7.04 16.34
C VAL A 367 -8.17 -5.61 16.48
N LEU A 368 -7.70 -4.85 17.48
CA LEU A 368 -8.10 -3.46 17.68
C LEU A 368 -7.73 -2.59 16.47
N PHE A 369 -6.51 -2.75 15.96
CA PHE A 369 -6.08 -2.04 14.76
C PHE A 369 -6.90 -2.45 13.53
N GLY A 370 -7.21 -3.75 13.37
CA GLY A 370 -8.02 -4.26 12.26
C GLY A 370 -9.47 -3.77 12.28
N ILE A 371 -10.09 -3.62 13.45
CA ILE A 371 -11.42 -3.00 13.59
C ILE A 371 -11.38 -1.53 13.16
N GLY A 372 -10.39 -0.77 13.65
CA GLY A 372 -10.20 0.62 13.23
C GLY A 372 -9.98 0.75 11.73
N GLN A 373 -9.09 -0.06 11.16
CA GLN A 373 -8.78 -0.04 9.73
C GLN A 373 -10.01 -0.42 8.88
N GLY A 374 -10.70 -1.52 9.22
CA GLY A 374 -11.81 -2.02 8.42
C GLY A 374 -13.01 -1.07 8.41
N SER A 375 -13.29 -0.43 9.56
CA SER A 375 -14.34 0.58 9.65
C SER A 375 -14.02 1.83 8.82
N LEU A 376 -12.78 2.32 8.90
CA LEU A 376 -12.32 3.52 8.18
C LEU A 376 -12.32 3.33 6.66
N VAL A 377 -11.84 2.19 6.15
CA VAL A 377 -11.77 1.96 4.69
C VAL A 377 -13.16 1.99 4.05
N THR A 378 -14.14 1.30 4.65
CA THR A 378 -15.52 1.32 4.15
C THR A 378 -16.15 2.69 4.29
N LEU A 379 -15.95 3.36 5.44
CA LEU A 379 -16.48 4.70 5.69
C LEU A 379 -16.00 5.72 4.66
N LEU A 380 -14.69 5.83 4.49
CA LEU A 380 -14.07 6.85 3.64
C LEU A 380 -14.42 6.61 2.18
N PHE A 381 -14.58 5.35 1.78
CA PHE A 381 -15.12 5.03 0.47
C PHE A 381 -16.54 5.58 0.28
N ASN A 382 -17.44 5.32 1.24
CA ASN A 382 -18.82 5.77 1.13
C ASN A 382 -18.92 7.29 1.11
N VAL A 383 -18.18 7.99 1.97
CA VAL A 383 -18.15 9.46 2.00
C VAL A 383 -17.72 10.04 0.65
N LEU A 384 -16.65 9.51 0.03
CA LEU A 384 -16.17 9.97 -1.27
C LEU A 384 -17.20 9.72 -2.38
N VAL A 385 -17.93 8.61 -2.33
CA VAL A 385 -18.94 8.27 -3.33
C VAL A 385 -20.22 9.09 -3.15
N THR A 386 -20.62 9.41 -1.92
CA THR A 386 -21.86 10.16 -1.67
C THR A 386 -21.69 11.67 -1.80
N ALA A 387 -20.47 12.21 -1.63
CA ALA A 387 -20.20 13.64 -1.73
C ALA A 387 -20.22 14.14 -3.18
N SER A 388 -19.87 13.30 -4.16
CA SER A 388 -19.75 13.73 -5.55
C SER A 388 -21.00 13.39 -6.39
N PRO A 389 -21.35 14.22 -7.39
CA PRO A 389 -22.39 13.93 -8.37
C PRO A 389 -22.23 12.55 -9.02
N LYS A 390 -23.35 11.89 -9.36
CA LYS A 390 -23.34 10.53 -9.93
C LYS A 390 -22.58 10.48 -11.27
N GLU A 391 -22.56 11.59 -12.00
CA GLU A 391 -21.85 11.77 -13.26
C GLU A 391 -20.32 11.71 -13.08
N LEU A 392 -19.82 12.01 -11.87
CA LEU A 392 -18.39 12.03 -11.52
C LEU A 392 -17.93 10.76 -10.79
N ALA A 393 -18.80 9.76 -10.61
CA ALA A 393 -18.47 8.54 -9.87
C ALA A 393 -17.23 7.80 -10.39
N GLY A 394 -16.95 7.86 -11.70
CA GLY A 394 -15.73 7.30 -12.30
C GLY A 394 -14.44 8.03 -11.89
N ASP A 395 -14.51 9.35 -11.73
CA ASP A 395 -13.38 10.19 -11.33
C ASP A 395 -13.10 10.05 -9.83
N VAL A 396 -14.15 9.95 -9.00
CA VAL A 396 -14.05 9.56 -7.57
C VAL A 396 -13.32 8.22 -7.41
N GLY A 397 -13.71 7.22 -8.20
CA GLY A 397 -13.08 5.90 -8.16
C GLY A 397 -11.59 5.95 -8.51
N SER A 398 -11.23 6.80 -9.49
CA SER A 398 -9.84 7.00 -9.94
C SER A 398 -9.00 7.75 -8.91
N LEU A 399 -9.54 8.81 -8.30
CA LEU A 399 -8.90 9.54 -7.21
C LEU A 399 -8.64 8.63 -6.01
N ARG A 400 -9.66 7.85 -5.60
CA ARG A 400 -9.53 6.87 -4.52
C ARG A 400 -8.44 5.85 -4.83
N GLY A 401 -8.47 5.25 -6.03
CA GLY A 401 -7.48 4.26 -6.44
C GLY A 401 -6.06 4.83 -6.43
N THR A 402 -5.89 6.07 -6.91
CA THR A 402 -4.62 6.79 -6.89
C THR A 402 -4.13 7.02 -5.47
N THR A 403 -5.00 7.60 -4.63
CA THR A 403 -4.70 7.90 -3.22
C THR A 403 -4.33 6.64 -2.46
N GLN A 404 -5.09 5.56 -2.63
CA GLN A 404 -4.87 4.30 -1.94
C GLN A 404 -3.52 3.67 -2.31
N ASN A 405 -3.18 3.62 -3.59
CA ASN A 405 -1.92 2.99 -4.00
C ASN A 405 -0.71 3.90 -3.72
N LEU A 406 -0.85 5.21 -3.83
CA LEU A 406 0.20 6.14 -3.41
C LEU A 406 0.44 6.05 -1.89
N ALA A 407 -0.62 6.00 -1.09
CA ALA A 407 -0.54 5.81 0.36
C ALA A 407 0.12 4.48 0.72
N ALA A 408 -0.22 3.39 0.01
CA ALA A 408 0.41 2.09 0.22
C ALA A 408 1.92 2.12 -0.10
N ALA A 409 2.30 2.73 -1.23
CA ALA A 409 3.69 2.92 -1.63
C ALA A 409 4.48 3.71 -0.57
N VAL A 410 3.96 4.87 -0.17
CA VAL A 410 4.59 5.74 0.84
C VAL A 410 4.64 5.06 2.20
N GLY A 411 3.55 4.42 2.64
CA GLY A 411 3.47 3.72 3.92
C GLY A 411 4.51 2.59 4.05
N THR A 412 4.64 1.74 3.02
CA THR A 412 5.66 0.68 2.99
C THR A 412 7.08 1.26 2.93
N ALA A 413 7.32 2.27 2.09
CA ALA A 413 8.63 2.92 1.98
C ALA A 413 9.07 3.56 3.30
N VAL A 414 8.19 4.35 3.92
CA VAL A 414 8.44 5.01 5.21
C VAL A 414 8.64 3.98 6.32
N ALA A 415 7.83 2.92 6.38
CA ALA A 415 8.02 1.86 7.38
C ALA A 415 9.38 1.17 7.23
N GLY A 416 9.80 0.86 6.00
CA GLY A 416 11.14 0.33 5.73
C GLY A 416 12.24 1.28 6.14
N ALA A 417 12.18 2.54 5.70
CA ALA A 417 13.17 3.55 6.03
C ALA A 417 13.27 3.81 7.53
N LEU A 418 12.13 3.86 8.23
CA LEU A 418 12.03 4.09 9.66
C LEU A 418 12.58 2.92 10.45
N LEU A 419 12.18 1.68 10.13
CA LEU A 419 12.66 0.50 10.87
C LEU A 419 14.15 0.27 10.67
N VAL A 420 14.65 0.40 9.43
CA VAL A 420 16.08 0.26 9.15
C VAL A 420 16.86 1.41 9.77
N GLY A 421 16.44 2.65 9.58
CA GLY A 421 17.13 3.83 10.12
C GLY A 421 17.20 3.82 11.65
N LEU A 422 16.09 3.51 12.34
CA LEU A 422 16.08 3.37 13.79
C LEU A 422 16.96 2.21 14.26
N LEU A 423 16.90 1.05 13.58
CA LEU A 423 17.74 -0.08 13.94
C LEU A 423 19.23 0.28 13.84
N SER A 424 19.67 0.83 12.71
CA SER A 424 21.07 1.20 12.50
C SER A 424 21.52 2.22 13.55
N THR A 425 20.70 3.23 13.82
CA THR A 425 21.01 4.24 14.85
C THR A 425 21.17 3.63 16.24
N ILE A 426 20.25 2.75 16.66
CA ILE A 426 20.27 2.13 17.99
C ILE A 426 21.44 1.15 18.11
N VAL A 427 21.70 0.36 17.08
CA VAL A 427 22.83 -0.60 17.06
C VAL A 427 24.15 0.16 17.14
N LEU A 428 24.37 1.18 16.31
CA LEU A 428 25.58 2.00 16.33
C LEU A 428 25.77 2.67 17.70
N SER A 429 24.71 3.25 18.28
CA SER A 429 24.80 3.88 19.61
C SER A 429 25.15 2.88 20.71
N ASN A 430 24.56 1.68 20.66
CA ASN A 430 24.81 0.65 21.67
C ASN A 430 26.19 0.04 21.52
N ILE A 431 26.66 -0.20 20.29
CA ILE A 431 28.01 -0.70 20.01
C ILE A 431 29.06 0.33 20.44
N ALA A 432 28.88 1.61 20.09
CA ALA A 432 29.79 2.68 20.50
C ALA A 432 29.88 2.85 22.02
N ALA A 433 28.79 2.58 22.73
CA ALA A 433 28.72 2.63 24.19
C ALA A 433 29.12 1.33 24.89
N ASN A 434 29.33 0.21 24.18
CA ASN A 434 29.57 -1.09 24.80
C ASN A 434 31.07 -1.31 25.12
N PRO A 435 31.46 -1.42 26.40
CA PRO A 435 32.86 -1.61 26.78
C PRO A 435 33.41 -2.99 26.38
N VAL A 436 32.54 -3.97 26.04
CA VAL A 436 32.91 -5.35 25.70
C VAL A 436 33.23 -5.54 24.21
N LEU A 437 32.87 -4.57 23.36
CA LEU A 437 33.10 -4.60 21.90
C LEU A 437 34.19 -3.58 21.50
N PRO A 438 35.48 -3.99 21.46
CA PRO A 438 36.59 -3.13 21.08
C PRO A 438 36.42 -2.48 19.71
N LYS A 439 37.03 -1.31 19.51
CA LYS A 439 37.00 -0.57 18.24
C LYS A 439 37.60 -1.37 17.07
N GLU A 440 38.51 -2.31 17.34
CA GLU A 440 39.08 -3.18 16.30
C GLU A 440 38.02 -4.09 15.66
N ILE A 441 37.09 -4.66 16.46
CA ILE A 441 35.99 -5.49 15.93
C ILE A 441 34.97 -4.62 15.19
N GLN A 442 34.73 -3.40 15.67
CA GLN A 442 33.85 -2.42 15.01
C GLN A 442 34.36 -2.00 13.62
N SER A 443 35.68 -1.98 13.42
CA SER A 443 36.28 -1.67 12.11
C SER A 443 36.30 -2.85 11.13
N GLN A 444 36.16 -4.08 11.62
CA GLN A 444 36.14 -5.30 10.80
C GLN A 444 34.73 -5.66 10.32
N VAL A 445 33.70 -5.22 11.04
CA VAL A 445 32.31 -5.30 10.61
C VAL A 445 32.01 -4.02 9.83
N ASP A 446 31.61 -4.12 8.57
CA ASP A 446 31.19 -2.97 7.77
C ASP A 446 29.90 -2.37 8.36
N LEU A 447 30.06 -1.51 9.37
CA LEU A 447 28.97 -0.88 10.13
C LEU A 447 28.27 0.22 9.33
N ASP A 448 28.85 0.69 8.22
CA ASP A 448 28.23 1.69 7.35
C ASP A 448 27.08 1.10 6.51
N ASN A 449 27.05 -0.23 6.40
CA ASN A 449 26.03 -0.97 5.66
C ASN A 449 25.30 -1.96 6.58
N ILE A 450 24.92 -1.53 7.80
CA ILE A 450 24.06 -2.30 8.72
C ILE A 450 22.71 -2.51 8.07
N THR A 451 22.68 -3.56 7.26
CA THR A 451 21.48 -4.16 6.72
C THR A 451 20.76 -4.86 7.89
N PHE A 452 19.47 -5.16 7.77
CA PHE A 452 18.77 -6.02 8.74
C PHE A 452 19.39 -7.44 8.74
N VAL A 453 20.43 -7.67 9.54
CA VAL A 453 21.18 -8.95 9.59
C VAL A 453 20.55 -9.89 10.61
N SER A 454 19.91 -11.01 10.24
CA SER A 454 19.33 -11.95 11.22
C SER A 454 20.32 -12.34 12.34
N ASN A 455 19.83 -12.74 13.51
CA ASN A 455 20.71 -13.14 14.62
C ASN A 455 21.69 -14.26 14.21
N ASP A 456 21.23 -15.19 13.38
CA ASP A 456 22.06 -16.26 12.82
C ASP A 456 23.14 -15.73 11.87
N ARG A 457 22.78 -14.75 11.02
CA ARG A 457 23.75 -14.14 10.11
C ARG A 457 24.77 -13.32 10.89
N LEU A 458 24.35 -12.59 11.93
CA LEU A 458 25.25 -11.84 12.79
C LEU A 458 26.23 -12.79 13.48
N ARG A 459 25.75 -13.92 14.02
CA ARG A 459 26.60 -14.95 14.60
C ARG A 459 27.62 -15.48 13.59
N SER A 460 27.17 -15.84 12.38
CA SER A 460 28.08 -16.35 11.33
C SER A 460 29.13 -15.33 10.87
N VAL A 461 28.80 -14.04 10.85
CA VAL A 461 29.75 -12.97 10.51
C VAL A 461 30.77 -12.81 11.63
N MET A 462 30.31 -12.80 12.88
CA MET A 462 31.18 -12.64 14.05
C MET A 462 32.09 -13.86 14.27
N GLU A 463 31.63 -15.07 13.95
CA GLU A 463 32.46 -16.29 13.96
C GLU A 463 33.62 -16.23 12.96
N GLY A 464 33.52 -15.43 11.91
CA GLY A 464 34.60 -15.15 10.95
C GLY A 464 35.59 -14.08 11.41
N THR A 465 35.42 -13.49 12.59
CA THR A 465 36.29 -12.43 13.14
C THR A 465 37.09 -12.94 14.34
N THR A 466 37.93 -12.08 14.93
CA THR A 466 38.67 -12.39 16.17
C THR A 466 37.81 -12.29 17.45
N ALA A 467 36.49 -12.23 17.32
CA ALA A 467 35.56 -12.06 18.44
C ALA A 467 35.50 -13.32 19.33
N THR A 468 35.51 -13.13 20.65
CA THR A 468 35.31 -14.22 21.61
C THR A 468 33.85 -14.69 21.63
N PRO A 469 33.54 -15.93 22.06
CA PRO A 469 32.16 -16.40 22.17
C PRO A 469 31.25 -15.49 23.01
N GLN A 470 31.81 -14.87 24.05
CA GLN A 470 31.11 -13.89 24.89
C GLN A 470 30.79 -12.60 24.14
N GLN A 471 31.69 -12.12 23.29
CA GLN A 471 31.46 -10.95 22.42
C GLN A 471 30.41 -11.23 21.35
N VAL A 472 30.39 -12.45 20.79
CA VAL A 472 29.37 -12.89 19.84
C VAL A 472 27.98 -12.87 20.49
N GLU A 473 27.86 -13.43 21.69
CA GLU A 473 26.59 -13.48 22.42
C GLU A 473 26.11 -12.08 22.82
N GLU A 474 27.01 -11.22 23.27
CA GLU A 474 26.70 -9.83 23.62
C GLU A 474 26.27 -9.03 22.37
N ALA A 475 26.93 -9.20 21.22
CA ALA A 475 26.51 -8.57 19.97
C ALA A 475 25.10 -9.03 19.53
N VAL A 476 24.79 -10.32 19.69
CA VAL A 476 23.44 -10.86 19.42
C VAL A 476 22.40 -10.29 20.39
N ARG A 477 22.74 -10.13 21.67
CA ARG A 477 21.86 -9.51 22.67
C ARG A 477 21.57 -8.04 22.32
N VAL A 478 22.60 -7.25 22.05
CA VAL A 478 22.50 -5.85 21.63
C VAL A 478 21.63 -5.72 20.38
N ASN A 479 21.86 -6.56 19.37
CA ASN A 479 21.08 -6.57 18.14
C ASN A 479 19.61 -6.91 18.37
N THR A 480 19.33 -7.88 19.25
CA THR A 480 17.95 -8.30 19.59
C THR A 480 17.20 -7.18 20.32
N GLU A 481 17.82 -6.56 21.33
CA GLU A 481 17.23 -5.45 22.08
C GLU A 481 17.01 -4.22 21.19
N ALA A 482 17.99 -3.91 20.32
CA ALA A 482 17.90 -2.80 19.38
C ALA A 482 16.72 -2.95 18.42
N ARG A 483 16.49 -4.16 17.89
CA ARG A 483 15.36 -4.46 16.99
C ARG A 483 14.03 -4.32 17.64
N LEU A 484 13.90 -4.89 18.84
CA LEU A 484 12.65 -4.78 19.60
C LEU A 484 12.35 -3.31 19.90
N ARG A 485 13.37 -2.53 20.29
CA ARG A 485 13.21 -1.09 20.54
C ARG A 485 12.86 -0.31 19.26
N ALA A 486 13.53 -0.58 18.14
CA ALA A 486 13.23 0.04 16.85
C ALA A 486 11.78 -0.23 16.40
N LEU A 487 11.32 -1.48 16.55
CA LEU A 487 9.94 -1.87 16.28
C LEU A 487 8.94 -1.10 17.17
N LYS A 488 9.19 -1.05 18.48
CA LYS A 488 8.33 -0.34 19.44
C LYS A 488 8.23 1.15 19.11
N ILE A 489 9.36 1.78 18.82
CA ILE A 489 9.38 3.19 18.40
C ILE A 489 8.62 3.37 17.08
N GLY A 490 8.78 2.46 16.11
CA GLY A 490 8.02 2.51 14.86
C GLY A 490 6.51 2.38 15.05
N LEU A 491 6.07 1.48 15.93
CA LEU A 491 4.66 1.35 16.31
C LEU A 491 4.13 2.62 17.00
N LEU A 492 4.93 3.28 17.84
CA LEU A 492 4.56 4.55 18.48
C LEU A 492 4.49 5.70 17.46
N ILE A 493 5.40 5.77 16.50
CA ILE A 493 5.36 6.77 15.43
C ILE A 493 4.11 6.56 14.57
N MET A 494 3.81 5.31 14.18
CA MET A 494 2.56 4.98 13.51
C MET A 494 1.33 5.37 14.35
N ALA A 495 1.35 5.14 15.67
CA ALA A 495 0.28 5.56 16.56
C ALA A 495 0.12 7.08 16.59
N GLY A 496 1.22 7.84 16.60
CA GLY A 496 1.21 9.29 16.48
C GLY A 496 0.58 9.78 15.17
N LEU A 497 0.91 9.13 14.05
CA LEU A 497 0.28 9.42 12.75
C LEU A 497 -1.23 9.09 12.76
N ALA A 498 -1.63 7.98 13.37
CA ALA A 498 -3.04 7.63 13.54
C ALA A 498 -3.78 8.66 14.40
N LEU A 499 -3.16 9.15 15.47
CA LEU A 499 -3.71 10.17 16.35
C LEU A 499 -3.88 11.50 15.61
N LEU A 500 -2.89 11.92 14.80
CA LEU A 500 -2.99 13.12 13.96
C LEU A 500 -4.09 13.00 12.91
N ALA A 501 -4.33 11.80 12.38
CA ALA A 501 -5.39 11.54 11.41
C ALA A 501 -6.81 11.67 12.00
N ILE A 502 -6.97 11.78 13.32
CA ILE A 502 -8.24 12.17 13.95
C ILE A 502 -8.66 13.59 13.52
N ILE A 503 -7.71 14.47 13.20
CA ILE A 503 -7.99 15.85 12.78
C ILE A 503 -8.78 15.90 11.46
N PRO A 504 -8.29 15.32 10.34
CA PRO A 504 -9.08 15.25 9.11
C PRO A 504 -10.36 14.43 9.29
N ALA A 505 -10.35 13.35 10.07
CA ALA A 505 -11.56 12.58 10.37
C ALA A 505 -12.62 13.39 11.13
N GLY A 506 -12.20 14.32 11.98
CA GLY A 506 -13.07 15.25 12.71
C GLY A 506 -13.77 16.28 11.82
N ARG A 507 -13.34 16.43 10.57
CA ARG A 507 -13.95 17.32 9.57
C ARG A 507 -14.80 16.58 8.54
N LEU A 508 -15.02 15.28 8.72
CA LEU A 508 -15.98 14.52 7.91
C LEU A 508 -17.42 15.01 8.17
N PRO A 509 -18.36 14.68 7.26
CA PRO A 509 -19.77 14.99 7.41
C PRO A 509 -20.34 14.58 8.76
N ASN A 510 -21.16 15.45 9.35
CA ASN A 510 -21.76 15.27 10.68
C ASN A 510 -23.29 15.18 10.63
N TYR A 511 -23.80 14.55 9.58
CA TYR A 511 -25.22 14.25 9.42
C TYR A 511 -25.37 12.76 9.13
N LEU A 512 -26.51 12.20 9.55
CA LEU A 512 -26.86 10.82 9.20
C LEU A 512 -27.27 10.75 7.71
N PRO A 513 -27.11 9.60 7.03
CA PRO A 513 -27.44 9.46 5.60
C PRO A 513 -28.88 9.83 5.17
N GLY A 514 -29.80 10.10 6.12
CA GLY A 514 -31.15 10.60 5.89
C GLY A 514 -31.42 12.06 6.27
N GLU A 515 -30.43 12.77 6.82
CA GLU A 515 -30.53 14.17 7.27
C GLU A 515 -29.87 15.15 6.29
N ILE A 516 -29.75 14.78 5.00
CA ILE A 516 -29.19 15.66 3.98
C ILE A 516 -30.02 16.96 3.98
N PRO A 517 -29.43 18.13 4.30
CA PRO A 517 -30.16 19.39 4.26
C PRO A 517 -30.60 19.65 2.82
N SER A 518 -31.89 19.90 2.61
CA SER A 518 -32.50 20.20 1.31
C SER A 518 -32.09 21.56 0.72
N ASP A 519 -31.10 22.25 1.29
CA ASP A 519 -30.91 23.68 1.05
C ASP A 519 -29.67 23.94 0.18
N ALA A 520 -29.83 23.72 -1.13
CA ALA A 520 -29.14 24.54 -2.12
C ALA A 520 -30.14 25.61 -2.59
N PRO A 521 -29.89 26.91 -2.39
CA PRO A 521 -30.81 27.93 -2.86
C PRO A 521 -30.88 27.89 -4.38
N THR A 522 -32.08 27.65 -4.90
CA THR A 522 -32.49 27.95 -6.27
C THR A 522 -32.44 29.47 -6.49
N GLY A 523 -31.22 29.98 -6.64
CA GLY A 523 -30.95 31.39 -6.89
C GLY A 523 -31.15 31.74 -8.35
N ASN A 524 -32.37 32.16 -8.69
CA ASN A 524 -32.73 32.91 -9.90
C ASN A 524 -31.63 33.90 -10.32
N ARG A 525 -31.03 33.69 -11.50
CA ARG A 525 -30.49 34.77 -12.32
C ARG A 525 -30.99 34.62 -13.75
N VAL A 526 -32.28 34.94 -13.92
CA VAL A 526 -32.76 35.51 -15.17
C VAL A 526 -32.08 36.87 -15.30
N ARG A 527 -31.04 36.96 -16.14
CA ARG A 527 -30.62 38.26 -16.69
C ARG A 527 -31.64 38.63 -17.76
N SER A 528 -32.51 39.57 -17.42
CA SER A 528 -33.23 40.39 -18.39
C SER A 528 -32.56 41.76 -18.41
N SER A 529 -32.42 42.30 -19.63
CA SER A 529 -31.79 43.56 -20.07
C SER A 529 -30.31 43.75 -19.77
#